data_AF-A0A2S3XTN2-F1
#
_entry.id   AF-A0A2S3XTN2-F1
#
_cell.length_a   1.000
_cell.length_b   1.000
_cell.length_c   1.000
_cell.angle_alpha   90.00
_cell.angle_beta   90.00
_cell.angle_gamma   90.00
#
_symmetry.space_group_name_H-M   'P 1'
#
loop_
_entity.id
_entity.type
_entity.pdbx_description
1 polymer ?
#
loop_
_entity_poly.entity_id
_entity_poly.type
_entity_poly.pdbx_seq_one_letter_code
_entity_poly.pdbx_strand_id
1 'polypeptide(L)' 'MATYDFPQDLRDAQLALHQTRAAYEEYARALPWSAEPLPGWEAEKQLHSGFRSSKPDSPGYTEEQH' A
#
# COMPACT_ATOMS: atom_id res chain seq x y z
N MET A 1 31.99 -21.01 26.90
CA MET A 1 30.82 -21.13 26.01
C MET A 1 31.04 -20.19 24.85
N ALA A 2 30.98 -20.68 23.61
CA ALA A 2 31.06 -19.81 22.44
C ALA A 2 29.69 -19.16 22.22
N THR A 3 29.62 -17.83 22.24
CA THR A 3 28.44 -17.08 21.82
C THR A 3 28.49 -16.99 20.31
N TYR A 4 27.49 -17.57 19.64
CA TYR A 4 27.33 -17.39 18.21
C TYR A 4 26.53 -16.12 17.99
N ASP A 5 27.16 -15.11 17.41
CA ASP A 5 26.46 -13.91 16.98
C ASP A 5 25.52 -14.25 15.82
N PHE A 6 24.33 -13.65 15.84
CA PHE A 6 23.40 -13.81 14.73
C PHE A 6 24.01 -13.17 13.46
N PRO A 7 23.89 -13.83 12.28
CA PRO A 7 24.53 -13.36 11.06
C PRO A 7 24.10 -11.92 10.68
N GLN A 8 25.08 -11.06 10.41
CA GLN A 8 24.83 -9.65 10.12
C GLN A 8 24.16 -9.45 8.75
N ASP A 9 24.50 -10.28 7.76
CA ASP A 9 23.90 -10.29 6.43
C ASP A 9 22.38 -10.47 6.47
N LEU A 10 21.88 -11.34 7.35
CA LEU A 10 20.45 -11.54 7.55
C LEU A 10 19.77 -10.31 8.17
N ARG A 11 20.45 -9.60 9.09
CA ARG A 11 19.94 -8.34 9.64
C ARG A 11 19.89 -7.25 8.58
N ASP A 12 20.94 -7.14 7.78
CA ASP A 12 21.03 -6.14 6.71
C ASP A 12 19.96 -6.39 5.64
N ALA A 13 19.73 -7.66 5.27
CA ALA A 13 18.66 -8.05 4.35
C ALA A 13 17.27 -7.71 4.91
N GLN A 14 17.03 -7.98 6.20
CA GLN A 14 15.76 -7.62 6.86
C GLN A 14 15.54 -6.10 6.85
N LEU A 15 16.58 -5.31 7.15
CA LEU A 15 16.51 -3.85 7.11
C LEU A 15 16.19 -3.34 5.70
N ALA A 16 16.88 -3.85 4.68
CA ALA A 16 16.66 -3.46 3.29
C ALA A 16 15.22 -3.78 2.82
N LEU A 17 14.68 -4.93 3.21
CA LEU A 17 13.29 -5.30 2.91
C LEU A 17 12.30 -4.32 3.56
N HIS A 18 12.50 -3.98 4.84
CA HIS A 18 11.64 -3.04 5.54
C HIS A 18 11.68 -1.64 4.91
N GLN A 19 12.86 -1.15 4.53
CA GLN A 19 13.02 0.14 3.88
C GLN A 19 12.33 0.17 2.51
N THR A 20 12.53 -0.88 1.70
CA THR A 20 11.89 -1.01 0.39
C THR A 20 10.38 -1.02 0.52
N ARG A 21 9.86 -1.78 1.48
CA ARG A 21 8.42 -1.84 1.75
C ARG A 21 7.88 -0.47 2.20
N ALA A 22 8.59 0.24 3.07
CA ALA A 22 8.17 1.56 3.51
C ALA A 22 8.10 2.54 2.34
N ALA A 23 9.11 2.57 1.48
CA ALA A 23 9.13 3.41 0.28
C ALA A 23 7.99 3.06 -0.70
N TYR A 24 7.75 1.76 -0.92
CA TYR A 24 6.63 1.30 -1.73
C TYR A 24 5.28 1.73 -1.16
N GLU A 25 5.07 1.56 0.15
CA GLU A 25 3.83 1.96 0.81
C GLU A 25 3.62 3.47 0.80
N GLU A 26 4.68 4.27 0.88
CA GLU A 26 4.61 5.72 0.74
C GLU A 26 4.18 6.12 -0.67
N TYR A 27 4.81 5.53 -1.69
CA TYR A 27 4.43 5.75 -3.09
C TYR A 27 2.97 5.33 -3.36
N ALA A 28 2.58 4.13 -2.92
CA ALA A 28 1.23 3.60 -3.13
C ALA A 28 0.14 4.44 -2.45
N ARG A 29 0.44 5.13 -1.35
CA ARG A 29 -0.50 6.05 -0.68
C ARG A 29 -0.73 7.33 -1.47
N ALA A 30 0.24 7.75 -2.28
CA ALA A 30 0.13 8.94 -3.13
C ALA A 30 -0.64 8.65 -4.42
N LEU A 31 -0.76 7.37 -4.80
CA LEU A 31 -1.46 6.98 -6.01
C LEU A 31 -2.98 7.10 -5.87
N PRO A 32 -3.68 7.45 -6.97
CA PRO A 32 -5.12 7.31 -7.06
C PRO A 32 -5.58 5.89 -6.70
N TRP A 33 -6.83 5.73 -6.26
CA TRP A 33 -7.31 4.41 -5.85
C TRP A 33 -7.52 3.44 -7.01
N SER A 34 -7.57 3.95 -8.25
CA SER A 34 -7.63 3.18 -9.49
C SER A 34 -6.55 3.65 -10.47
N ALA A 35 -5.90 2.69 -11.12
CA ALA A 35 -4.94 2.94 -12.19
C ALA A 35 -5.61 3.49 -13.46
N GLU A 36 -6.84 3.07 -13.75
CA GLU A 36 -7.62 3.62 -14.85
C GLU A 36 -8.55 4.73 -14.34
N PRO A 37 -8.93 5.71 -15.18
CA PRO A 37 -9.95 6.68 -14.84
C PRO A 37 -11.29 5.97 -14.55
N LEU A 38 -11.80 6.12 -13.32
CA LEU A 38 -13.05 5.49 -12.89
C LEU A 38 -13.94 6.48 -12.15
N PRO A 39 -15.26 6.48 -12.42
CA PRO A 39 -16.19 7.27 -11.64
C PRO A 39 -16.24 6.75 -10.20
N GLY A 40 -16.42 7.69 -9.28
CA GLY A 40 -16.69 7.44 -7.89
C GLY A 40 -18.03 6.74 -7.72
N TRP A 41 -18.19 6.08 -6.59
CA TRP A 41 -19.38 5.33 -6.26
C TRP A 41 -19.63 5.34 -4.77
N GLU A 42 -20.91 5.21 -4.42
CA GLU A 42 -21.40 5.07 -3.07
C GLU A 42 -22.14 3.74 -3.01
N ALA A 43 -21.68 2.80 -2.19
CA ALA A 43 -22.38 1.53 -2.04
C ALA A 43 -23.64 1.70 -1.19
N GLU A 44 -24.60 0.83 -1.47
CA GLU A 44 -25.75 0.69 -0.59
C GLU A 44 -25.30 0.29 0.83
N LYS A 45 -26.10 0.71 1.81
CA LYS A 45 -25.84 0.36 3.21
C LYS A 45 -25.83 -1.15 3.36
N GLN A 46 -24.74 -1.70 3.86
CA GLN A 46 -24.73 -3.13 4.21
C GLN A 46 -25.75 -3.42 5.32
N LEU A 47 -26.49 -4.53 5.17
CA LEU A 47 -27.41 -4.99 6.19
C LEU A 47 -26.65 -5.21 7.51
N HIS A 48 -27.18 -4.66 8.60
CA HIS A 48 -26.61 -4.74 9.96
C HIS A 48 -25.27 -4.03 10.20
N SER A 49 -24.80 -3.20 9.26
CA SER A 49 -23.65 -2.30 9.46
C SER A 49 -24.05 -0.84 9.25
N GLY A 50 -23.46 0.06 10.03
CA GLY A 50 -23.55 1.51 9.78
C GLY A 50 -22.62 1.98 8.66
N PHE A 51 -21.70 1.12 8.21
CA PHE A 51 -20.69 1.44 7.23
C PHE A 51 -21.25 1.47 5.81
N ARG A 52 -20.93 2.54 5.07
CA ARG A 52 -21.12 2.66 3.63
C ARG A 52 -19.75 2.83 3.00
N SER A 53 -19.38 1.91 2.12
CA SER A 53 -18.17 2.06 1.33
C SER A 53 -18.42 3.10 0.26
N SER A 54 -17.46 3.99 0.09
CA SER A 54 -17.46 4.87 -1.06
C SER A 54 -16.08 5.26 -1.51
N LYS A 55 -16.00 5.66 -2.78
CA LYS A 55 -14.79 6.15 -3.42
C LYS A 55 -15.15 7.38 -4.25
N PRO A 56 -14.31 8.45 -4.21
CA PRO A 56 -14.45 9.57 -5.14
C PRO A 56 -14.04 9.15 -6.56
N ASP A 57 -14.24 10.01 -7.55
CA ASP A 57 -13.69 9.80 -8.89
C ASP A 57 -12.18 9.56 -8.83
N SER A 58 -11.68 8.56 -9.54
CA SER A 58 -10.26 8.35 -9.77
C SER A 58 -9.87 8.91 -11.12
N PRO A 59 -8.85 9.78 -11.22
CA PRO A 59 -8.33 10.24 -12.51
C PRO A 59 -7.52 9.18 -13.27
N GLY A 60 -7.19 8.04 -12.63
CA GLY A 60 -6.22 7.08 -13.17
C GLY A 60 -4.78 7.51 -12.88
N TYR A 61 -3.82 6.63 -13.16
CA TYR A 61 -2.40 6.89 -13.04
C TYR A 61 -1.92 7.75 -14.21
N THR A 62 -0.93 8.59 -13.97
CA THR A 62 -0.18 9.25 -15.05
C THR A 62 0.78 8.25 -15.72
N GLU A 63 1.33 8.62 -16.88
CA GLU A 63 2.29 7.76 -17.59
C GLU A 63 3.53 7.45 -16.73
N GLU A 64 3.96 8.38 -15.89
CA GLU A 64 5.07 8.16 -14.96
C GLU A 64 4.72 7.25 -13.77
N GLN A 65 3.42 7.00 -13.57
CA GLN A 65 2.90 6.20 -12.45
C GLN A 65 2.55 4.75 -12.82
N HIS A 66 2.60 4.41 -14.12
CA HIS A 66 2.46 3.05 -14.64
C HIS A 66 3.73 2.21 -14.48
#